data_AF-A0A397JDU5-F1
#
_entry.id   AF-A0A397JDU5-F1
#
_cell.length_a   1.000
_cell.length_b   1.000
_cell.length_c   1.000
_cell.angle_alpha   90.00
_cell.angle_beta   90.00
_cell.angle_gamma   90.00
#
_symmetry.space_group_name_H-M   'P 1'
#
loop_
_entity.id
_entity.type
_entity.pdbx_description
1 polymer ?
#
loop_
_entity_poly.entity_id
_entity_poly.type
_entity_poly.pdbx_seq_one_letter_code
_entity_poly.pdbx_strand_id
1 'polypeptide(L)'
;MSNQTTIKPKCQTCGHITASNSALRLSSIEFRRYVNSITDLDKLITSKDYFVRFIKSYSKSKEYADTFLKELEKIIEKHNRISDILYIKIWIFNYIFNPEEKGQTSLHSNCDLNKEKYLYKYLQSNYSDINETFTTFYENYTQKLLYNKALPPIAQTPFSKNKVSRALSALGLKTIMKKVVINNKPKCVIMISATHNKLSELLYKNAINVN
;
A
#
# COMPACT_ATOMS: atom_id res chain seq x y z
N MET A 1 26.22 3.97 -26.11
CA MET A 1 25.35 3.04 -25.36
C MET A 1 26.24 2.19 -24.47
N SER A 2 26.20 2.39 -23.15
CA SER A 2 27.00 1.62 -22.18
C SER A 2 26.07 0.64 -21.47
N ASN A 3 26.26 -0.65 -21.74
CA ASN A 3 25.61 -1.73 -21.01
C ASN A 3 26.28 -1.86 -19.63
N GLN A 4 25.70 -1.25 -18.61
CA GLN A 4 26.07 -1.54 -17.23
C GLN A 4 25.51 -2.93 -16.86
N THR A 5 26.33 -3.95 -17.04
CA THR A 5 26.11 -5.27 -16.43
C THR A 5 26.19 -5.13 -14.92
N THR A 6 25.06 -5.33 -14.25
CA THR A 6 24.97 -5.32 -12.78
C THR A 6 25.69 -6.55 -12.23
N ILE A 7 26.95 -6.37 -11.82
CA ILE A 7 27.75 -7.42 -11.17
C ILE A 7 27.14 -7.69 -9.78
N LYS A 8 26.53 -8.86 -9.59
CA LYS A 8 26.01 -9.28 -8.29
C LYS A 8 27.18 -9.52 -7.32
N PRO A 9 27.10 -9.06 -6.07
CA PRO A 9 28.17 -9.28 -5.09
C PRO A 9 28.37 -10.78 -4.85
N LYS A 10 29.62 -11.18 -4.66
CA LYS A 10 30.03 -12.57 -4.38
C LYS A 10 30.69 -12.63 -3.01
N CYS A 11 30.50 -13.73 -2.30
CA CYS A 11 31.22 -14.02 -1.07
C CYS A 11 32.72 -14.10 -1.38
N GLN A 12 33.55 -13.34 -0.65
CA GLN A 12 35.00 -13.34 -0.87
C GLN A 12 35.67 -14.68 -0.51
N THR A 13 35.02 -15.51 0.33
CA THR A 13 35.57 -16.79 0.80
C THR A 13 35.20 -17.96 -0.11
N CYS A 14 33.98 -18.02 -0.63
CA CYS A 14 33.50 -19.18 -1.40
C CYS A 14 33.06 -18.85 -2.84
N GLY A 15 33.15 -17.59 -3.28
CA GLY A 15 32.79 -17.17 -4.63
C GLY A 15 31.30 -17.27 -4.97
N HIS A 16 30.47 -17.78 -4.06
CA HIS A 16 29.03 -17.89 -4.24
C HIS A 16 28.43 -16.48 -4.37
N ILE A 17 27.52 -16.29 -5.33
CA ILE A 17 26.73 -15.07 -5.45
C ILE A 17 26.00 -14.87 -4.13
N THR A 18 26.32 -13.81 -3.41
CA THR A 18 25.59 -13.42 -2.21
C THR A 18 24.36 -12.65 -2.65
N ALA A 19 23.23 -12.89 -1.98
CA ALA A 19 22.10 -11.99 -2.10
C ALA A 19 22.63 -10.58 -1.81
N SER A 20 22.39 -9.62 -2.70
CA SER A 20 22.81 -8.26 -2.45
C SER A 20 22.25 -7.81 -1.11
N ASN A 21 23.08 -7.23 -0.24
CA ASN A 21 22.68 -6.60 1.03
C ASN A 21 21.69 -5.43 0.84
N SER A 22 21.13 -5.24 -0.36
CA SER A 22 19.86 -4.54 -0.53
C SER A 22 18.81 -5.32 0.27
N ALA A 23 18.63 -4.95 1.53
CA ALA A 23 17.54 -5.43 2.37
C ALA A 23 16.27 -5.55 1.51
N LEU A 24 15.76 -6.77 1.35
CA LEU A 24 14.60 -7.05 0.50
C LEU A 24 13.50 -6.08 0.91
N ARG A 25 13.17 -5.15 0.00
CA ARG A 25 12.18 -4.12 0.25
C ARG A 25 10.84 -4.80 0.50
N LEU A 26 10.27 -4.57 1.67
CA LEU A 26 9.00 -5.21 2.04
C LEU A 26 7.87 -4.59 1.22
N SER A 27 6.87 -5.38 0.83
CA SER A 27 5.76 -4.88 0.02
C SER A 27 4.83 -3.99 0.86
N SER A 28 4.51 -2.79 0.36
CA SER A 28 3.55 -1.89 0.99
C SER A 28 2.13 -2.47 1.02
N ILE A 29 1.77 -3.24 0.00
CA ILE A 29 0.50 -3.98 -0.08
C ILE A 29 0.45 -5.04 1.03
N GLU A 30 1.51 -5.83 1.22
CA GLU A 30 1.57 -6.83 2.30
C GLU A 30 1.58 -6.17 3.68
N PHE A 31 2.27 -5.04 3.83
CA PHE A 31 2.23 -4.25 5.05
C PHE A 31 0.79 -3.83 5.40
N ARG A 32 0.04 -3.30 4.43
CA ARG A 32 -1.37 -2.93 4.62
C ARG A 32 -2.23 -4.12 5.00
N ARG A 33 -2.08 -5.26 4.31
CA ARG A 33 -2.76 -6.51 4.69
C ARG A 33 -2.46 -6.92 6.11
N TYR A 34 -1.19 -6.84 6.51
CA TYR A 34 -0.73 -7.24 7.82
C TYR A 34 -1.31 -6.35 8.92
N VAL A 35 -1.22 -5.02 8.79
CA VAL A 35 -1.83 -4.06 9.72
C VAL A 35 -3.35 -4.27 9.81
N ASN A 36 -4.04 -4.44 8.67
CA ASN A 36 -5.48 -4.69 8.67
C ASN A 36 -5.86 -6.00 9.40
N SER A 37 -4.97 -7.00 9.41
CA SER A 37 -5.18 -8.28 10.11
C SER A 37 -5.03 -8.23 11.63
N ILE A 38 -4.54 -7.13 12.22
CA ILE A 38 -4.32 -7.00 13.67
C ILE A 38 -5.66 -6.81 14.37
N THR A 39 -6.08 -7.72 15.24
CA THR A 39 -7.41 -7.67 15.87
C THR A 39 -7.40 -7.21 17.33
N ASP A 40 -6.21 -7.22 17.95
CA ASP A 40 -6.01 -7.06 19.38
C ASP A 40 -4.62 -6.46 19.65
N LEU A 41 -4.40 -6.06 20.91
CA LEU A 41 -3.18 -5.38 21.34
C LEU A 41 -1.98 -6.33 21.41
N ASP A 42 -2.18 -7.60 21.73
CA ASP A 42 -1.09 -8.58 21.79
C ASP A 42 -0.46 -8.78 20.41
N LYS A 43 -1.30 -8.91 19.39
CA LYS A 43 -0.85 -8.97 18.00
C LYS A 43 -0.19 -7.67 17.56
N LEU A 44 -0.65 -6.51 18.05
CA LEU A 44 0.01 -5.23 17.78
C LEU A 44 1.41 -5.17 18.40
N ILE A 45 1.56 -5.59 19.67
CA ILE A 45 2.83 -5.59 20.41
C ILE A 45 3.85 -6.51 19.73
N THR A 46 3.41 -7.71 19.32
CA THR A 46 4.27 -8.67 18.60
C THR A 46 4.59 -8.24 17.17
N SER A 47 3.81 -7.32 16.59
CA SER A 47 4.03 -6.75 15.24
C SER A 47 5.09 -5.64 15.19
N LYS A 48 5.54 -5.10 16.32
CA LYS A 48 6.44 -3.93 16.37
C LYS A 48 7.73 -4.12 15.57
N ASP A 49 8.36 -5.30 15.64
CA ASP A 49 9.57 -5.61 14.87
C ASP A 49 9.32 -5.56 13.35
N TYR A 50 8.19 -6.13 12.91
CA TYR A 50 7.80 -6.10 11.50
C TYR A 50 7.64 -4.65 10.99
N PHE A 51 7.02 -3.77 11.78
CA PHE A 51 6.86 -2.36 11.42
C PHE A 51 8.21 -1.65 11.29
N VAL A 52 9.11 -1.87 12.25
CA VAL A 52 10.47 -1.30 12.23
C VAL A 52 11.24 -1.79 11.00
N ARG A 53 11.16 -3.08 10.67
CA ARG A 53 11.78 -3.66 9.47
C ARG A 53 11.20 -3.07 8.18
N PHE A 54 9.88 -2.90 8.12
CA PHE A 54 9.22 -2.26 7.00
C PHE A 54 9.75 -0.84 6.81
N ILE A 55 9.70 -0.02 7.84
CA ILE A 55 10.14 1.37 7.80
C ILE A 55 11.62 1.46 7.38
N LYS A 56 12.51 0.67 8.00
CA LYS A 56 13.94 0.62 7.65
C LYS A 56 14.18 0.24 6.19
N SER A 57 13.34 -0.62 5.62
CA SER A 57 13.46 -1.02 4.21
C SER A 57 13.13 0.10 3.21
N TYR A 58 12.42 1.16 3.65
CA TYR A 58 12.07 2.31 2.82
C TYR A 58 12.89 3.56 3.16
N SER A 59 12.97 3.95 4.43
CA SER A 59 13.68 5.16 4.85
C SER A 59 15.20 4.99 4.89
N LYS A 60 15.67 3.76 5.04
CA LYS A 60 17.07 3.43 5.39
C LYS A 60 17.59 4.18 6.63
N SER A 61 16.71 4.75 7.45
CA SER A 61 17.04 5.52 8.65
C SER A 61 16.63 4.75 9.90
N LYS A 62 17.64 4.44 10.74
CA LYS A 62 17.42 3.83 12.05
C LYS A 62 16.67 4.80 12.98
N GLU A 63 17.10 6.05 13.02
CA GLU A 63 16.51 7.10 13.86
C GLU A 63 15.01 7.29 13.58
N TYR A 64 14.63 7.26 12.31
CA TYR A 64 13.23 7.36 11.92
C TYR A 64 12.40 6.17 12.42
N ALA A 65 12.94 4.96 12.31
CA ALA A 65 12.27 3.77 12.81
C ALA A 65 12.19 3.72 14.35
N ASP A 66 13.23 4.21 15.04
CA ASP A 66 13.25 4.30 16.50
C ASP A 66 12.27 5.37 17.00
N THR A 67 12.13 6.50 16.29
CA THR A 67 11.11 7.53 16.56
C THR A 67 9.70 6.98 16.39
N PHE A 68 9.43 6.26 15.30
CA PHE A 68 8.15 5.59 15.09
C PHE A 68 7.80 4.66 16.26
N LEU A 69 8.76 3.84 16.69
CA LEU A 69 8.53 2.87 17.77
C LEU A 69 8.20 3.57 19.09
N LYS A 70 8.94 4.62 19.45
CA LYS A 70 8.67 5.43 20.64
C LYS A 70 7.30 6.09 20.60
N GLU A 71 6.89 6.64 19.46
CA GLU A 71 5.55 7.23 19.32
C GLU A 71 4.44 6.17 19.40
N LEU A 72 4.64 5.01 18.78
CA LEU A 72 3.70 3.89 18.83
C LEU A 72 3.51 3.40 20.28
N GLU A 73 4.59 3.27 21.05
CA GLU A 73 4.52 2.84 22.46
C GLU A 73 3.71 3.81 23.31
N LYS A 74 3.94 5.12 23.17
CA LYS A 74 3.14 6.15 23.85
C LYS A 74 1.66 6.08 23.50
N ILE A 75 1.34 5.79 22.24
CA ILE A 75 -0.04 5.65 21.79
C ILE A 75 -0.68 4.41 22.39
N ILE A 76 0.01 3.27 22.39
CA ILE A 76 -0.48 2.02 23.00
C ILE A 76 -0.72 2.21 24.50
N GLU A 77 0.20 2.88 25.21
CA GLU A 77 0.05 3.20 26.64
C GLU A 77 -1.18 4.05 26.92
N LYS A 78 -1.44 5.07 26.07
CA LYS A 78 -2.60 5.96 26.19
C LYS A 78 -3.91 5.28 25.75
N HIS A 79 -3.85 4.39 24.78
CA HIS A 79 -4.98 3.76 24.09
C HIS A 79 -4.90 2.24 24.19
N ASN A 80 -5.11 1.72 25.41
CA ASN A 80 -4.90 0.32 25.75
C ASN A 80 -6.18 -0.52 25.76
N ARG A 81 -7.27 -0.04 25.16
CA ARG A 81 -8.53 -0.79 25.03
C ARG A 81 -8.64 -1.42 23.64
N ILE A 82 -9.35 -2.54 23.54
CA ILE A 82 -9.63 -3.20 22.24
C ILE A 82 -10.33 -2.24 21.26
N SER A 83 -11.21 -1.37 21.77
CA SER A 83 -11.89 -0.33 20.99
C SER A 83 -10.94 0.59 20.23
N ASP A 84 -9.70 0.71 20.71
CA ASP A 84 -8.75 1.69 20.20
C ASP A 84 -7.87 1.12 19.08
N ILE A 85 -7.94 -0.19 18.81
CA ILE A 85 -7.14 -0.83 17.75
C ILE A 85 -7.34 -0.16 16.40
N LEU A 86 -8.57 0.24 16.07
CA LEU A 86 -8.84 0.94 14.81
C LEU A 86 -8.12 2.29 14.76
N TYR A 87 -8.16 3.05 15.86
CA TYR A 87 -7.47 4.33 15.97
C TYR A 87 -5.96 4.16 15.78
N ILE A 88 -5.36 3.16 16.43
CA ILE A 88 -3.92 2.89 16.32
C ILE A 88 -3.54 2.50 14.89
N LYS A 89 -4.34 1.67 14.20
CA LYS A 89 -4.10 1.33 12.79
C LYS A 89 -4.12 2.56 11.88
N ILE A 90 -5.12 3.42 12.05
CA ILE A 90 -5.23 4.67 11.29
C ILE A 90 -3.99 5.52 11.53
N TRP A 91 -3.54 5.64 12.77
CA TRP A 91 -2.31 6.35 13.10
C TRP A 91 -1.07 5.74 12.42
N ILE A 92 -0.90 4.41 12.43
CA ILE A 92 0.20 3.71 11.74
C ILE A 92 0.18 4.03 10.24
N PHE A 93 -0.99 3.96 9.61
CA PHE A 93 -1.13 4.28 8.20
C PHE A 93 -0.77 5.74 7.89
N ASN A 94 -1.24 6.69 8.70
CA ASN A 94 -0.90 8.10 8.54
C ASN A 94 0.60 8.34 8.67
N TYR A 95 1.25 7.75 9.68
CA TYR A 95 2.69 7.89 9.88
C TYR A 95 3.50 7.45 8.65
N ILE A 96 3.13 6.32 8.04
CA ILE A 96 3.90 5.69 6.97
C ILE A 96 3.56 6.24 5.58
N PHE A 97 2.27 6.45 5.30
CA PHE A 97 1.80 6.79 3.96
C PHE A 97 1.58 8.30 3.76
N ASN A 98 1.47 9.09 4.83
CA ASN A 98 1.22 10.54 4.81
C ASN A 98 2.26 11.41 5.57
N PRO A 99 3.59 11.18 5.45
CA PRO A 99 4.61 11.93 6.20
C PRO A 99 4.80 13.40 5.79
N GLU A 100 4.11 13.89 4.75
CA GLU A 100 4.13 15.31 4.34
C GLU A 100 3.64 16.24 5.46
N GLU A 101 2.81 15.76 6.38
CA GLU A 101 2.35 16.51 7.56
C GLU A 101 3.44 16.69 8.65
N LYS A 102 4.55 15.93 8.57
CA LYS A 102 5.61 15.92 9.59
C LYS A 102 6.98 16.43 9.09
N GLY A 103 7.04 17.03 7.90
CA GLY A 103 8.30 17.52 7.31
C GLY A 103 9.31 16.42 6.96
N GLN A 104 8.86 15.17 6.89
CA GLN A 104 9.71 13.98 6.75
C GLN A 104 9.71 13.49 5.28
N THR A 105 10.60 14.04 4.47
CA THR A 105 10.72 13.78 3.02
C THR A 105 11.29 12.39 2.66
N SER A 106 11.72 11.59 3.64
CA SER A 106 12.60 10.43 3.40
C SER A 106 11.89 9.13 3.01
N LEU A 107 10.58 8.95 3.26
CA LEU A 107 9.89 7.69 2.89
C LEU A 107 9.49 7.62 1.41
N HIS A 108 9.33 8.77 0.75
CA HIS A 108 8.61 8.90 -0.53
C HIS A 108 9.46 8.86 -1.80
N SER A 109 10.78 8.71 -1.73
CA SER A 109 11.61 8.51 -2.94
C SER A 109 11.42 7.14 -3.61
N ASN A 110 10.35 6.42 -3.24
CA ASN A 110 10.26 4.99 -3.28
C ASN A 110 9.04 4.54 -4.10
N CYS A 111 9.28 3.90 -5.24
CA CYS A 111 8.28 3.68 -6.29
C CYS A 111 6.96 2.96 -5.87
N ASP A 112 7.00 1.89 -5.08
CA ASP A 112 5.80 1.11 -4.76
C ASP A 112 4.83 1.84 -3.79
N LEU A 113 5.31 2.57 -2.78
CA LEU A 113 4.45 3.36 -1.87
C LEU A 113 3.70 4.46 -2.64
N ASN A 114 4.41 5.17 -3.51
CA ASN A 114 3.79 6.22 -4.32
C ASN A 114 2.75 5.64 -5.29
N LYS A 115 3.05 4.53 -5.97
CA LYS A 115 2.11 3.88 -6.89
C LYS A 115 0.84 3.43 -6.16
N GLU A 116 0.97 2.90 -4.95
CA GLU A 116 -0.17 2.55 -4.11
C GLU A 116 -0.98 3.79 -3.70
N LYS A 117 -0.32 4.88 -3.27
CA LYS A 117 -0.96 6.17 -2.98
C LYS A 117 -1.77 6.69 -4.16
N TYR A 118 -1.23 6.63 -5.38
CA TYR A 118 -1.94 7.09 -6.58
C TYR A 118 -3.11 6.19 -6.98
N LEU A 119 -3.02 4.86 -6.77
CA LEU A 119 -4.15 3.96 -6.96
C LEU A 119 -5.32 4.34 -6.03
N TYR A 120 -5.05 4.60 -4.76
CA TYR A 120 -6.10 4.96 -3.80
C TYR A 120 -6.64 6.37 -4.01
N LYS A 121 -5.79 7.34 -4.36
CA LYS A 121 -6.25 8.66 -4.79
C LYS A 121 -7.16 8.57 -6.02
N TYR A 122 -6.80 7.75 -7.00
CA TYR A 122 -7.66 7.50 -8.15
C TYR A 122 -9.02 6.90 -7.74
N LEU A 123 -9.00 5.86 -6.91
CA LEU A 123 -10.22 5.24 -6.38
C LEU A 123 -11.11 6.28 -5.66
N GLN A 124 -10.52 7.08 -4.78
CA GLN A 124 -11.23 8.10 -4.01
C GLN A 124 -11.82 9.21 -4.89
N SER A 125 -11.05 9.75 -5.84
CA SER A 125 -11.50 10.90 -6.63
C SER A 125 -12.50 10.56 -7.74
N ASN A 126 -12.62 9.28 -8.13
CA ASN A 126 -13.45 8.89 -9.28
C ASN A 126 -14.67 8.04 -8.90
N TYR A 127 -14.76 7.56 -7.65
CA TYR A 127 -15.82 6.66 -7.22
C TYR A 127 -16.39 7.10 -5.87
N SER A 128 -17.64 7.56 -5.88
CA SER A 128 -18.49 7.63 -4.67
C SER A 128 -18.91 6.24 -4.22
N ASP A 129 -19.14 5.36 -5.19
CA ASP A 129 -19.50 3.95 -5.12
C ASP A 129 -18.90 3.29 -6.37
N ILE A 130 -18.74 1.97 -6.35
CA ILE A 130 -18.15 1.25 -7.48
C ILE A 130 -18.96 0.00 -7.79
N ASN A 131 -19.19 -0.23 -9.08
CA ASN A 131 -19.86 -1.43 -9.59
C ASN A 131 -19.51 -1.63 -11.06
N GLU A 132 -18.30 -2.10 -11.33
CA GLU A 132 -17.80 -2.32 -12.69
C GLU A 132 -16.88 -3.53 -12.76
N THR A 133 -16.48 -3.91 -13.99
CA THR A 133 -15.51 -4.99 -14.16
C THR A 133 -14.12 -4.55 -13.71
N PHE A 134 -13.33 -5.48 -13.16
CA PHE A 134 -11.93 -5.22 -12.80
C PHE A 134 -11.11 -4.74 -14.01
N THR A 135 -11.41 -5.25 -15.21
CA THR A 135 -10.74 -4.84 -16.44
C THR A 135 -11.01 -3.38 -16.77
N THR A 136 -12.27 -2.96 -16.73
CA THR A 136 -12.69 -1.56 -16.95
C THR A 136 -12.04 -0.63 -15.95
N PHE A 137 -12.10 -0.98 -14.65
CA PHE A 137 -11.43 -0.22 -13.60
C PHE A 137 -9.95 0.00 -13.89
N TYR A 138 -9.24 -1.09 -14.22
CA TYR A 138 -7.80 -1.04 -14.47
C TYR A 138 -7.47 -0.17 -15.68
N GLU A 139 -8.20 -0.32 -16.79
CA GLU A 139 -8.00 0.47 -18.00
C GLU A 139 -8.20 1.96 -17.72
N ASN A 140 -9.29 2.34 -17.06
CA ASN A 140 -9.57 3.72 -16.67
C ASN A 140 -8.49 4.30 -15.74
N TYR A 141 -8.05 3.52 -14.74
CA TYR A 141 -6.94 3.88 -13.84
C TYR A 141 -5.65 4.16 -14.62
N THR A 142 -5.27 3.25 -15.52
CA THR A 142 -4.03 3.41 -16.30
C THR A 142 -4.09 4.61 -17.24
N GLN A 143 -5.22 4.81 -17.94
CA GLN A 143 -5.42 5.97 -18.80
C GLN A 143 -5.31 7.27 -18.00
N LYS A 144 -5.99 7.35 -16.85
CA LYS A 144 -5.97 8.56 -16.01
C LYS A 144 -4.54 8.90 -15.56
N LEU A 145 -3.71 7.91 -15.22
CA LEU A 145 -2.32 8.14 -14.83
C LEU A 145 -1.42 8.56 -16.01
N LEU A 146 -1.60 7.95 -17.18
CA LEU A 146 -0.75 8.23 -18.35
C LEU A 146 -1.02 9.60 -18.98
N TYR A 147 -2.27 10.08 -18.94
CA TYR A 147 -2.65 11.36 -19.57
C TYR A 147 -2.63 12.55 -18.60
N ASN A 148 -2.41 12.33 -17.30
CA ASN A 148 -2.31 13.41 -16.33
C ASN A 148 -0.89 14.01 -16.30
N LYS A 149 -0.67 15.02 -17.16
CA LYS A 149 0.62 15.73 -17.29
C LYS A 149 1.09 16.44 -16.02
N ALA A 150 0.22 16.64 -15.03
CA ALA A 150 0.58 17.25 -13.75
C ALA A 150 1.21 16.26 -12.75
N LEU A 151 1.20 14.96 -13.05
CA LEU A 151 1.80 13.94 -12.19
C LEU A 151 3.32 13.82 -12.42
N PRO A 152 4.11 13.62 -11.35
CA PRO A 152 5.55 13.39 -11.50
C PRO A 152 5.82 12.11 -12.29
N PRO A 153 6.95 11.97 -13.00
CA PRO A 153 7.23 10.80 -13.86
C PRO A 153 7.08 9.44 -13.15
N ILE A 154 7.43 9.38 -11.86
CA ILE A 154 7.31 8.15 -11.05
C ILE A 154 5.85 7.72 -10.82
N ALA A 155 4.91 8.66 -10.90
CA ALA A 155 3.47 8.45 -10.76
C ALA A 155 2.78 8.07 -12.07
N GLN A 156 3.45 8.29 -13.21
CA GLN A 156 2.94 7.97 -14.55
C GLN A 156 3.12 6.48 -14.91
N THR A 157 3.79 5.70 -14.06
CA THR A 157 3.91 4.24 -14.23
C THR A 157 2.89 3.51 -13.34
N PRO A 158 1.77 3.01 -13.88
CA PRO A 158 0.77 2.31 -13.08
C PRO A 158 1.32 1.02 -12.46
N PHE A 159 0.65 0.53 -11.42
CA PHE A 159 0.82 -0.86 -11.00
C PHE A 159 0.37 -1.83 -12.09
N SER A 160 0.95 -3.03 -12.13
CA SER A 160 0.44 -4.11 -12.97
C SER A 160 -0.95 -4.55 -12.50
N LYS A 161 -1.75 -5.15 -13.40
CA LYS A 161 -3.08 -5.71 -13.08
C LYS A 161 -3.07 -6.53 -11.78
N ASN A 162 -2.09 -7.42 -11.62
CA ASN A 162 -1.96 -8.26 -10.43
C ASN A 162 -1.67 -7.46 -9.15
N LYS A 163 -0.82 -6.43 -9.22
CA LYS A 163 -0.55 -5.55 -8.07
C LYS A 163 -1.78 -4.71 -7.71
N VAL A 164 -2.53 -4.20 -8.70
CA VAL A 164 -3.80 -3.49 -8.46
C VAL A 164 -4.80 -4.40 -7.76
N SER A 165 -5.02 -5.62 -8.26
CA SER A 165 -5.90 -6.60 -7.64
C SER A 165 -5.53 -6.88 -6.17
N ARG A 166 -4.24 -7.10 -5.90
CA ARG A 166 -3.75 -7.32 -4.52
C ARG A 166 -3.89 -6.09 -3.63
N ALA A 167 -3.64 -4.89 -4.16
CA ALA A 167 -3.80 -3.63 -3.43
C ALA A 167 -5.26 -3.37 -3.05
N LEU A 168 -6.20 -3.55 -3.99
CA LEU A 168 -7.64 -3.44 -3.70
C LEU A 168 -8.07 -4.48 -2.65
N SER A 169 -7.59 -5.72 -2.78
CA SER A 169 -7.86 -6.74 -1.76
C SER A 169 -7.26 -6.38 -0.39
N ALA A 170 -6.07 -5.76 -0.35
CA ALA A 170 -5.41 -5.31 0.87
C ALA A 170 -6.13 -4.16 1.56
N LEU A 171 -6.71 -3.26 0.77
CA LEU A 171 -7.62 -2.20 1.21
C LEU A 171 -8.89 -2.80 1.83
N GLY A 172 -9.28 -4.01 1.43
CA GLY A 172 -10.51 -4.70 1.84
C GLY A 172 -11.62 -4.64 0.79
N LEU A 173 -11.32 -4.09 -0.39
CA LEU A 173 -12.25 -4.07 -1.52
C LEU A 173 -12.20 -5.41 -2.24
N LYS A 174 -13.21 -6.25 -1.98
CA LYS A 174 -13.28 -7.61 -2.52
C LYS A 174 -13.77 -7.58 -3.96
N THR A 175 -13.19 -8.46 -4.77
CA THR A 175 -13.72 -8.78 -6.10
C THR A 175 -14.66 -9.97 -6.03
N ILE A 176 -15.65 -10.00 -6.91
CA ILE A 176 -16.58 -11.13 -7.05
C ILE A 176 -16.61 -11.60 -8.50
N MET A 177 -16.75 -12.91 -8.72
CA MET A 177 -17.03 -13.46 -10.04
C MET A 177 -18.52 -13.36 -10.31
N LYS A 178 -18.91 -12.72 -11.42
CA LYS A 178 -20.31 -12.56 -11.81
C LYS A 178 -20.52 -12.98 -13.27
N LYS A 179 -21.60 -13.70 -13.54
CA LYS A 179 -22.07 -13.94 -14.91
C LYS A 179 -22.80 -12.69 -15.40
N VAL A 180 -22.34 -12.12 -16.50
CA VAL A 180 -22.93 -10.95 -17.15
C VAL A 180 -23.09 -11.23 -18.64
N VAL A 181 -24.04 -10.57 -19.28
CA VAL A 181 -24.20 -10.65 -20.74
C VAL A 181 -23.39 -9.52 -21.36
N ILE A 182 -22.39 -9.86 -22.18
CA ILE A 182 -21.59 -8.91 -22.94
C ILE A 182 -21.71 -9.28 -24.41
N ASN A 183 -22.19 -8.35 -25.23
CA ASN A 183 -22.45 -8.57 -26.67
C ASN A 183 -23.35 -9.80 -26.92
N ASN A 184 -24.48 -9.87 -26.21
CA ASN A 184 -25.44 -10.99 -26.24
C ASN A 184 -24.86 -12.37 -25.90
N LYS A 185 -23.65 -12.44 -25.31
CA LYS A 185 -23.03 -13.69 -24.87
C LYS A 185 -22.81 -13.68 -23.36
N PRO A 186 -23.22 -14.73 -22.63
CA PRO A 186 -22.93 -14.84 -21.20
C PRO A 186 -21.42 -15.03 -21.01
N LYS A 187 -20.82 -14.17 -20.18
CA LYS A 187 -19.41 -14.23 -19.79
C LYS A 187 -19.29 -14.16 -18.27
N CYS A 188 -18.34 -14.89 -17.72
CA CYS A 188 -17.94 -14.71 -16.33
C CYS A 188 -16.91 -13.58 -16.27
N VAL A 189 -17.17 -12.57 -15.45
CA VAL A 189 -16.26 -11.44 -15.27
C VAL A 189 -15.97 -11.24 -13.79
N ILE A 190 -14.78 -10.72 -13.50
CA ILE A 190 -14.42 -10.24 -12.17
C ILE A 190 -14.99 -8.83 -12.03
N MET A 191 -15.86 -8.63 -11.05
CA MET A 191 -16.44 -7.34 -10.69
C MET A 191 -15.73 -6.80 -9.45
N ILE A 192 -15.58 -5.48 -9.39
CA ILE A 192 -15.32 -4.75 -8.14
C ILE A 192 -16.62 -4.04 -7.78
N SER A 193 -17.11 -4.28 -6.56
CA SER A 193 -18.31 -3.58 -6.10
C SER A 193 -18.24 -3.19 -4.63
N ALA A 194 -18.60 -1.94 -4.35
CA ALA A 194 -18.82 -1.42 -3.00
C ALA A 194 -19.80 -0.24 -3.06
N THR A 195 -20.79 -0.25 -2.16
CA THR A 195 -21.66 0.89 -1.91
C THR A 195 -20.86 2.07 -1.37
N HIS A 196 -21.42 3.29 -1.45
CA HIS A 196 -20.80 4.49 -0.88
C HIS A 196 -20.32 4.33 0.56
N ASN A 197 -21.20 3.93 1.47
CA ASN A 197 -20.84 3.75 2.89
C ASN A 197 -19.69 2.75 3.07
N LYS A 198 -19.70 1.67 2.30
CA LYS A 198 -18.64 0.65 2.36
C LYS A 198 -17.31 1.17 1.84
N LEU A 199 -17.31 1.88 0.72
CA LEU A 199 -16.09 2.44 0.14
C LEU A 199 -15.51 3.52 1.06
N SER A 200 -16.35 4.44 1.57
CA SER A 200 -15.96 5.47 2.54
C SER A 200 -15.37 4.85 3.81
N GLU A 201 -15.99 3.81 4.36
CA GLU A 201 -15.46 3.07 5.52
C GLU A 201 -14.07 2.46 5.22
N LEU A 202 -13.90 1.83 4.06
CA LEU A 202 -12.62 1.21 3.68
C LEU A 202 -11.51 2.26 3.53
N LEU A 203 -11.81 3.40 2.90
CA LEU A 203 -10.85 4.50 2.75
C LEU A 203 -10.45 5.09 4.10
N TYR A 204 -11.43 5.37 4.97
CA TYR A 204 -11.22 5.90 6.32
C TYR A 204 -10.32 4.97 7.17
N LYS A 205 -10.67 3.68 7.26
CA LYS A 205 -9.91 2.71 8.08
C LYS A 205 -8.47 2.52 7.61
N ASN A 206 -8.18 2.88 6.37
CA ASN A 206 -6.86 2.77 5.74
C ASN A 206 -6.11 4.11 5.68
N ALA A 207 -6.63 5.15 6.35
CA ALA A 207 -6.09 6.51 6.39
C ALA A 207 -5.85 7.12 4.99
N ILE A 208 -6.78 6.85 4.07
CA ILE A 208 -6.84 7.51 2.77
C ILE A 208 -7.84 8.66 2.95
N ASN A 209 -7.31 9.86 3.20
CA ASN A 209 -8.11 11.04 3.55
C ASN A 209 -9.17 11.32 2.49
N VAL A 210 -10.44 11.12 2.86
CA VAL A 210 -11.62 11.66 2.18
C VAL A 210 -11.69 13.14 2.55
N ASN A 211 -10.98 13.99 1.82
CA ASN A 211 -11.21 15.43 1.89
C ASN A 211 -12.59 15.74 1.31
#